data_AF-A0A1V2P9E1-F1
#
_entry.id   AF-A0A1V2P9E1-F1
#
_cell.length_a   1.000
_cell.length_b   1.000
_cell.length_c   1.000
_cell.angle_alpha   90.00
_cell.angle_beta   90.00
_cell.angle_gamma   90.00
#
_symmetry.space_group_name_H-M   'P 1'
#
loop_
_entity.id
_entity.type
_entity.pdbx_description
1 polymer ?
#
loop_
_entity_poly.entity_id
_entity_poly.type
_entity_poly.pdbx_seq_one_letter_code
_entity_poly.pdbx_strand_id
1 'polypeptide(L)'
;MLTLFGTGQQVSPATIEAHRAAFRDAIARAGLSLVEITPAATADEVLVASAEPAGTPESAIGAHWSLPDDLDLVWSHLGLRADAPREVKKVKLRELMLTPAWRSAPSPLQGQAEEYLDAD
;
A
#
# COMPACT_ATOMS: atom_id res chain seq x y z
N MET A 1 27.71 -12.92 -6.23
CA MET A 1 27.51 -11.75 -7.12
C MET A 1 26.08 -11.82 -7.63
N LEU A 2 25.21 -10.92 -7.17
CA LEU A 2 23.79 -10.93 -7.53
C LEU A 2 23.61 -9.97 -8.72
N THR A 3 23.42 -10.52 -9.91
CA THR A 3 23.19 -9.73 -11.13
C THR A 3 21.70 -9.59 -11.34
N LEU A 4 21.17 -8.37 -11.22
CA LEU A 4 19.77 -8.08 -11.51
C LEU A 4 19.60 -7.93 -13.03
N PHE A 5 18.85 -8.83 -13.65
CA PHE A 5 18.47 -8.72 -15.05
C PHE A 5 17.11 -8.04 -15.14
N GLY A 6 17.09 -6.78 -15.61
CA GLY A 6 15.85 -6.08 -15.91
C GLY A 6 15.28 -6.54 -17.25
N THR A 7 14.06 -7.09 -17.24
CA THR A 7 13.30 -7.45 -18.44
C THR A 7 12.46 -6.29 -18.99
N GLY A 8 12.56 -5.10 -18.39
CA GLY A 8 11.81 -3.90 -18.78
C GLY A 8 12.71 -2.86 -19.44
N GLN A 9 12.19 -2.18 -20.47
CA GLN A 9 12.85 -1.07 -21.12
C GLN A 9 13.27 -0.03 -20.07
N GLN A 10 14.57 0.27 -20.01
CA GLN A 10 15.13 1.15 -19.00
C GLN A 10 14.53 2.55 -19.18
N VAL A 11 13.75 2.99 -18.19
CA VAL A 11 13.10 4.31 -18.22
C VAL A 11 14.17 5.40 -18.28
N SER A 12 13.93 6.43 -19.08
CA SER A 12 14.92 7.49 -19.26
C SER A 12 15.22 8.20 -17.93
N PRO A 13 16.48 8.61 -17.67
CA PRO A 13 16.82 9.39 -16.48
C PRO A 13 15.97 10.66 -16.31
N ALA A 14 15.61 11.30 -17.43
CA ALA A 14 14.74 12.47 -17.43
C ALA A 14 13.33 12.16 -16.91
N THR A 15 12.77 11.02 -17.31
CA THR A 15 11.46 10.56 -16.80
C THR A 15 11.53 10.25 -15.32
N ILE A 16 12.61 9.63 -14.85
CA ILE A 16 12.81 9.34 -13.42
C ILE A 16 12.86 10.64 -12.61
N GLU A 17 13.62 11.64 -13.06
CA GLU A 17 13.73 12.91 -12.34
C GLU A 17 12.40 13.69 -12.36
N ALA A 18 11.65 13.65 -13.47
CA ALA A 18 10.32 14.25 -13.54
C ALA A 18 9.35 13.65 -12.50
N HIS A 19 9.37 12.33 -12.32
CA HIS A 19 8.55 11.67 -11.29
C HIS A 19 9.04 12.00 -9.87
N ARG A 20 10.36 12.05 -9.64
CA ARG A 20 10.92 12.46 -8.34
C ARG A 20 10.48 13.88 -7.96
N ALA A 21 10.50 14.82 -8.91
CA ALA A 21 10.02 16.18 -8.70
C ALA A 21 8.52 16.21 -8.38
N ALA A 22 7.69 15.56 -9.20
CA ALA A 22 6.24 15.50 -8.98
C ALA A 22 5.86 14.91 -7.61
N PHE A 23 6.60 13.88 -7.18
CA PHE A 23 6.40 13.26 -5.87
C PHE A 23 6.78 14.21 -4.72
N ARG A 24 7.96 14.86 -4.79
CA ARG A 24 8.37 15.87 -3.79
C ARG A 24 7.34 17.01 -3.68
N ASP A 25 6.81 17.47 -4.81
CA ASP A 25 5.77 18.52 -4.82
C ASP A 25 4.47 18.04 -4.17
N ALA A 26 4.07 16.78 -4.38
CA ALA A 26 2.89 16.21 -3.74
C ALA A 26 3.05 16.11 -2.21
N ILE A 27 4.21 15.65 -1.75
CA ILE A 27 4.58 15.61 -0.32
C ILE A 27 4.49 17.01 0.30
N ALA A 28 5.06 18.03 -0.36
CA ALA A 28 5.01 19.41 0.12
C ALA A 28 3.57 19.94 0.21
N ARG A 29 2.73 19.70 -0.81
CA ARG A 29 1.31 20.10 -0.78
C ARG A 29 0.51 19.40 0.32
N ALA A 30 0.88 18.17 0.66
CA ALA A 30 0.26 17.42 1.75
C ALA A 30 0.78 17.84 3.15
N GLY A 31 1.73 18.78 3.24
CA GLY A 31 2.36 19.17 4.50
C GLY A 31 3.23 18.08 5.12
N LEU A 32 3.66 17.11 4.32
CA LEU A 32 4.49 15.99 4.73
C LEU A 32 5.98 16.33 4.58
N SER A 33 6.85 15.60 5.28
CA SER A 33 8.30 15.73 5.15
C SER A 33 8.93 14.40 4.75
N LEU A 34 9.94 14.46 3.90
CA LEU A 34 10.75 13.30 3.50
C LEU A 34 11.90 13.13 4.50
N VAL A 35 11.98 11.96 5.12
CA VAL A 35 13.09 11.59 6.00
C VAL A 35 14.03 10.70 5.20
N GLU A 36 15.27 11.15 5.02
CA GLU A 36 16.34 10.32 4.46
C GLU A 36 16.90 9.41 5.56
N ILE A 37 16.98 8.11 5.30
CA ILE A 37 17.48 7.13 6.24
C ILE A 37 18.80 6.59 5.69
N THR A 38 19.86 6.77 6.48
CA THR A 38 21.19 6.22 6.20
C THR A 38 21.65 5.40 7.41
N PRO A 39 22.00 4.11 7.27
CA PRO A 39 22.08 3.34 6.01
C PRO A 39 20.71 3.01 5.42
N ALA A 40 20.68 2.63 4.13
CA ALA A 40 19.48 2.11 3.49
C ALA A 40 19.06 0.81 4.16
N ALA A 41 18.17 0.91 5.14
CA ALA A 41 17.58 -0.23 5.83
C ALA A 41 16.57 -0.93 4.92
N THR A 42 16.35 -2.22 5.14
CA THR A 42 15.28 -2.95 4.44
C THR A 42 13.92 -2.46 4.94
N ALA A 43 12.86 -2.55 4.12
CA ALA A 43 11.53 -2.00 4.46
C ALA A 43 10.95 -2.55 5.78
N ASP A 44 11.42 -3.71 6.23
CA ASP A 44 11.02 -4.36 7.49
C ASP A 44 11.74 -3.80 8.73
N GLU A 45 12.82 -3.03 8.56
CA GLU A 45 13.68 -2.52 9.65
C GLU A 45 13.32 -1.09 10.10
N VAL A 46 12.40 -0.41 9.41
CA VAL A 46 12.03 0.99 9.69
C VAL A 46 10.66 1.06 10.35
N LEU A 47 10.61 0.66 11.62
CA LEU A 47 9.57 1.08 12.56
C LEU A 47 10.13 2.28 13.36
N VAL A 48 9.93 3.49 12.86
CA VAL A 48 10.17 4.70 13.68
C VAL A 48 8.94 4.87 14.57
N ALA A 49 8.93 4.17 15.70
CA ALA A 49 8.01 4.50 16.78
C ALA A 49 8.36 5.92 17.26
N SER A 50 7.50 6.89 16.96
CA SER A 50 7.49 8.13 17.75
C SER A 50 7.18 7.73 19.19
N ALA A 51 7.93 8.27 20.15
CA ALA A 51 7.70 7.99 21.57
C ALA A 51 6.21 8.19 21.90
N GLU A 52 5.51 7.09 22.14
CA GLU A 52 4.06 7.10 22.24
C GLU A 52 3.62 7.69 23.58
N PRO A 53 2.63 8.61 23.59
CA PRO A 53 1.81 8.76 24.77
C PRO A 53 1.02 7.46 24.95
N ALA A 54 1.02 6.90 26.17
CA ALA A 54 0.36 5.66 26.51
C ALA A 54 -1.09 5.60 25.97
N GLY A 55 -1.35 4.71 24.99
CA GLY A 55 -2.67 4.53 24.40
C GLY A 55 -2.68 4.26 22.88
N THR A 56 -1.68 3.56 22.36
CA THR A 56 -1.55 3.22 20.94
C THR A 56 -2.79 2.53 20.37
N PRO A 57 -3.35 2.99 19.25
CA PRO A 57 -4.40 2.25 18.57
C PRO A 57 -3.80 1.09 17.77
N GLU A 58 -4.60 0.03 17.62
CA GLU A 58 -4.40 -1.08 16.71
C GLU A 58 -3.89 -0.60 15.33
N SER A 59 -2.96 -1.36 14.72
CA SER A 59 -2.46 -1.25 13.33
C SER A 59 -3.04 -0.08 12.50
N ALA A 60 -2.22 0.94 12.21
CA ALA A 60 -2.59 2.11 11.40
C ALA A 60 -2.91 1.78 9.91
N ILE A 61 -2.83 0.52 9.51
CA ILE A 61 -3.21 0.07 8.16
C ILE A 61 -4.71 0.29 7.99
N GLY A 62 -5.09 1.08 7.00
CA GLY A 62 -6.49 1.28 6.66
C GLY A 62 -7.30 2.05 7.70
N ALA A 63 -6.69 2.82 8.61
CA ALA A 63 -7.49 3.64 9.55
C ALA A 63 -8.22 4.82 8.84
N HIS A 64 -7.73 5.24 7.67
CA HIS A 64 -8.20 6.44 6.95
C HIS A 64 -8.36 6.24 5.44
N TRP A 65 -8.42 5.00 4.97
CA TRP A 65 -8.53 4.75 3.54
C TRP A 65 -9.94 5.04 3.03
N SER A 66 -10.02 5.84 1.96
CA SER A 66 -11.23 5.94 1.15
C SER A 66 -11.24 4.75 0.19
N LEU A 67 -11.87 3.65 0.60
CA LEU A 67 -11.91 2.43 -0.19
C LEU A 67 -12.71 2.66 -1.50
N PRO A 68 -12.21 2.21 -2.65
CA PRO A 68 -12.93 2.28 -3.91
C PRO A 68 -14.12 1.31 -3.93
N ASP A 69 -15.06 1.50 -4.86
CA ASP A 69 -16.21 0.61 -5.02
C ASP A 69 -15.85 -0.73 -5.70
N ASP A 70 -14.69 -0.80 -6.35
CA ASP A 70 -14.21 -1.92 -7.16
C ASP A 70 -13.04 -2.65 -6.47
N LEU A 71 -13.19 -3.97 -6.29
CA LEU A 71 -12.21 -4.83 -5.65
C LEU A 71 -10.88 -4.87 -6.41
N ASP A 72 -10.87 -4.73 -7.73
CA ASP A 72 -9.63 -4.73 -8.52
C ASP A 72 -8.74 -3.52 -8.23
N LEU A 73 -9.34 -2.39 -7.84
CA LEU A 73 -8.62 -1.19 -7.42
C LEU A 73 -8.07 -1.32 -6.00
N VAL A 74 -8.67 -2.16 -5.16
CA VAL A 74 -8.21 -2.41 -3.78
C VAL A 74 -6.86 -3.14 -3.77
N TRP A 75 -6.57 -4.00 -4.74
CA TRP A 75 -5.28 -4.71 -4.81
C TRP A 75 -4.10 -3.76 -4.84
N SER A 76 -4.22 -2.66 -5.60
CA SER A 76 -3.18 -1.63 -5.65
C SER A 76 -2.95 -0.93 -4.30
N HIS A 77 -4.02 -0.72 -3.51
CA HIS A 77 -3.94 -0.15 -2.16
C HIS A 77 -3.25 -1.11 -1.18
N LEU A 78 -3.40 -2.42 -1.40
CA LEU A 78 -2.76 -3.47 -0.60
C LEU A 78 -1.35 -3.82 -1.10
N GLY A 79 -0.82 -3.08 -2.09
CA GLY A 79 0.50 -3.36 -2.68
C GLY A 79 0.56 -4.67 -3.47
N LEU A 80 -0.59 -5.22 -3.87
CA LEU A 80 -0.69 -6.45 -4.65
C LEU A 80 -0.77 -6.15 -6.14
N ARG A 81 -0.11 -7.00 -6.93
CA ARG A 81 -0.25 -6.97 -8.39
C ARG A 81 -1.59 -7.59 -8.81
N ALA A 82 -2.09 -7.19 -9.98
CA ALA A 82 -3.31 -7.74 -10.55
C ALA A 82 -3.23 -9.27 -10.77
N ASP A 83 -2.04 -9.81 -11.04
CA ASP A 83 -1.77 -11.23 -11.25
C ASP A 83 -1.28 -11.96 -9.99
N ALA A 84 -1.34 -11.32 -8.81
CA ALA A 84 -0.95 -11.97 -7.56
C ALA A 84 -1.78 -13.24 -7.32
N PRO A 85 -1.17 -14.31 -6.74
CA PRO A 85 -1.88 -15.56 -6.48
C PRO A 85 -3.16 -15.33 -5.69
N ARG A 86 -4.22 -16.06 -6.07
CA ARG A 86 -5.55 -15.92 -5.47
C ARG A 86 -5.52 -16.08 -3.94
N GLU A 87 -4.77 -17.06 -3.43
CA GLU A 87 -4.64 -17.28 -1.98
C GLU A 87 -3.99 -16.09 -1.26
N VAL A 88 -3.01 -15.43 -1.88
CA VAL A 88 -2.37 -14.23 -1.30
C VAL A 88 -3.38 -13.07 -1.26
N LYS A 89 -4.18 -12.89 -2.32
CA LYS A 89 -5.25 -11.89 -2.35
C LYS A 89 -6.32 -12.17 -1.30
N LYS A 90 -6.73 -13.44 -1.11
CA LYS A 90 -7.69 -13.84 -0.06
C LYS A 90 -7.17 -13.50 1.34
N VAL A 91 -5.91 -13.81 1.64
CA VAL A 91 -5.30 -13.49 2.95
C VAL A 91 -5.30 -11.97 3.17
N LYS A 92 -4.86 -11.20 2.18
CA LYS A 92 -4.79 -9.74 2.29
C LYS A 92 -6.16 -9.07 2.35
N LEU A 93 -7.15 -9.62 1.66
CA LEU A 93 -8.54 -9.18 1.76
C LEU A 93 -9.08 -9.43 3.18
N ARG A 94 -8.83 -10.61 3.77
CA ARG A 94 -9.22 -10.89 5.16
C ARG A 94 -8.54 -9.96 6.16
N GLU A 95 -7.26 -9.65 5.96
CA GLU A 95 -6.55 -8.65 6.78
C GLU A 95 -7.20 -7.26 6.64
N LEU A 96 -7.53 -6.83 5.42
CA LEU A 96 -8.25 -5.57 5.19
C LEU A 96 -9.59 -5.54 5.92
N MET A 97 -10.33 -6.65 5.90
CA MET A 97 -11.65 -6.75 6.56
C MET A 97 -11.60 -6.54 8.08
N LEU A 98 -10.43 -6.70 8.70
CA LEU A 98 -10.23 -6.43 10.13
C LEU A 98 -9.96 -4.95 10.43
N THR A 99 -9.69 -4.13 9.41
CA THR A 99 -9.33 -2.72 9.58
C THR A 99 -10.56 -1.82 9.82
N PRO A 100 -10.39 -0.66 10.47
CA PRO A 100 -11.46 0.32 10.61
C PRO A 100 -12.04 0.84 9.29
N ALA A 101 -11.24 1.02 8.22
CA ALA A 101 -11.77 1.46 6.92
C ALA A 101 -12.77 0.47 6.33
N TRP A 102 -12.60 -0.83 6.59
CA TRP A 102 -13.54 -1.83 6.08
C TRP A 102 -14.95 -1.63 6.65
N ARG A 103 -15.07 -1.15 7.90
CA ARG A 103 -16.38 -0.87 8.52
C ARG A 103 -17.18 0.18 7.76
N SER A 104 -16.51 1.05 7.01
CA SER A 104 -17.12 2.05 6.14
C SER A 104 -16.95 1.74 4.65
N ALA A 105 -16.63 0.49 4.29
CA ALA A 105 -16.49 0.08 2.89
C ALA A 105 -17.82 0.25 2.12
N PRO A 106 -17.79 0.69 0.85
CA PRO A 106 -18.99 0.74 0.01
C PRO A 106 -19.64 -0.64 -0.16
N SER A 107 -20.97 -0.70 -0.19
CA SER A 107 -21.71 -1.97 -0.39
C SER A 107 -21.31 -2.77 -1.64
N PRO A 108 -21.02 -2.14 -2.80
CA PRO A 108 -20.53 -2.88 -3.97
C PRO A 108 -19.21 -3.60 -3.70
N LEU A 109 -18.30 -2.97 -2.94
CA LEU A 109 -17.02 -3.57 -2.58
C LEU A 109 -17.20 -4.76 -1.62
N GLN A 110 -18.09 -4.62 -0.64
CA GLN A 110 -18.38 -5.70 0.30
C GLN A 110 -18.91 -6.95 -0.42
N GLY A 111 -19.85 -6.79 -1.35
CA GLY A 111 -20.40 -7.90 -2.13
C GLY A 111 -19.35 -8.59 -3.01
N GLN A 112 -18.50 -7.81 -3.69
CA GLN A 112 -17.40 -8.38 -4.49
C GLN A 112 -16.39 -9.14 -3.62
N ALA A 113 -16.11 -8.64 -2.42
CA ALA A 113 -15.18 -9.31 -1.50
C ALA A 113 -15.74 -10.64 -0.99
N GLU A 114 -17.03 -10.70 -0.66
CA GLU A 114 -17.71 -11.95 -0.28
C GLU A 114 -17.68 -12.97 -1.43
N GLU A 115 -18.10 -12.56 -2.63
CA GLU A 115 -18.04 -13.42 -3.83
C GLU A 115 -16.61 -13.92 -4.11
N TYR A 116 -15.61 -13.04 -3.95
CA TYR A 116 -14.22 -13.39 -4.14
C TYR A 116 -13.69 -14.39 -3.11
N LEU A 117 -14.18 -14.34 -1.86
CA LEU A 117 -13.79 -15.27 -0.80
C LEU A 117 -14.49 -16.63 -0.91
N ASP A 118 -15.75 -16.63 -1.36
CA ASP A 118 -16.62 -17.81 -1.45
C ASP A 118 -16.45 -18.61 -2.74
N ALA A 119 -15.94 -18.01 -3.82
CA ALA A 119 -15.55 -18.79 -4.99
C ALA A 119 -14.44 -19.79 -4.61
N ASP A 120 -14.52 -21.04 -5.06
CA ASP A 120 -13.45 -22.05 -4.91
C ASP A 120 -12.58 -22.10 -6.17
#